data_AF-A0A7C5PYF6-F1
#
_entry.id   AF-A0A7C5PYF6-F1
#
_cell.length_a   1.000
_cell.length_b   1.000
_cell.length_c   1.000
_cell.angle_alpha   90.00
_cell.angle_beta   90.00
_cell.angle_gamma   90.00
#
_symmetry.space_group_name_H-M   'P 1'
#
loop_
_entity.id
_entity.type
_entity.pdbx_description
1 polymer ?
#
loop_
_entity_poly.entity_id
_entity_poly.type
_entity_poly.pdbx_seq_one_letter_code
_entity_poly.pdbx_strand_id
1 'polypeptide(L)'
;MRRVYVRELKVYDALTDELVAEGFDRLEQIARYCYDNRLELPLHSKFGTFLRDAEGRFLYRGTHPGDFETADGEIVEGLSICPVCAGLAQPRSEGECMICTLCGFEFQCIPPQEEIGEVD
;
A
#
# COMPACT_ATOMS: atom_id res chain seq x y z
N MET A 1 0.32 -13.62 -10.24
CA MET A 1 -0.63 -12.75 -10.97
C MET A 1 0.19 -11.61 -11.56
N ARG A 2 -0.08 -11.13 -12.77
CA ARG A 2 0.74 -10.04 -13.35
C ARG A 2 0.38 -8.73 -12.65
N ARG A 3 1.37 -8.03 -12.10
CA ARG A 3 1.21 -6.74 -11.42
C ARG A 3 1.34 -5.61 -12.43
N VAL A 4 0.43 -4.64 -12.35
CA VAL A 4 0.37 -3.50 -13.25
C VAL A 4 0.13 -2.23 -12.47
N TYR A 5 0.42 -1.08 -13.08
CA TYR A 5 0.06 0.21 -12.52
C TYR A 5 -0.59 1.11 -13.57
N VAL A 6 -1.22 2.18 -13.10
CA VAL A 6 -1.94 3.14 -13.95
C VAL A 6 -1.22 4.47 -13.96
N ARG A 7 -0.97 4.99 -15.17
CA ARG A 7 -0.49 6.36 -15.41
C ARG A 7 -1.21 6.91 -16.63
N GLU A 8 -1.78 8.11 -16.51
CA GLU A 8 -2.48 8.80 -17.62
C GLU A 8 -3.57 7.95 -18.30
N LEU A 9 -4.35 7.22 -17.51
CA LEU A 9 -5.37 6.28 -18.02
C LEU A 9 -4.81 5.19 -18.95
N LYS A 10 -3.54 4.81 -18.76
CA LYS A 10 -2.89 3.68 -19.42
C LYS A 10 -2.41 2.68 -18.38
N VAL A 11 -2.36 1.42 -18.77
CA VAL A 11 -1.95 0.29 -17.93
C VAL A 11 -0.54 -0.12 -18.35
N TYR A 12 0.37 -0.17 -17.38
CA TYR A 12 1.76 -0.54 -17.58
C TYR A 12 2.11 -1.75 -16.72
N ASP A 13 3.02 -2.57 -17.20
CA ASP A 13 3.63 -3.62 -16.41
C ASP A 13 4.43 -3.01 -15.25
N ALA A 14 4.22 -3.49 -14.03
CA ALA A 14 4.87 -2.91 -12.87
C ALA A 14 6.34 -3.28 -12.70
N LEU A 15 6.81 -4.33 -13.38
CA LEU A 15 8.20 -4.77 -13.38
C LEU A 15 8.97 -4.19 -14.56
N THR A 16 8.39 -4.27 -15.77
CA THR A 16 9.10 -3.95 -17.00
C THR A 16 8.85 -2.52 -17.51
N ASP A 17 7.89 -1.81 -16.91
CA ASP A 17 7.39 -0.50 -17.39
C ASP A 17 6.82 -0.53 -18.82
N GLU A 18 6.58 -1.72 -19.37
CA GLU A 18 6.03 -1.88 -20.72
C GLU A 18 4.54 -1.53 -20.74
N LEU A 19 4.09 -0.86 -21.81
CA LEU A 19 2.68 -0.57 -22.02
C LEU A 19 1.91 -1.88 -22.25
N VAL A 20 0.89 -2.11 -21.43
CA VAL A 20 0.01 -3.30 -21.51
C VAL A 20 -1.28 -2.97 -22.24
N ALA A 21 -1.88 -1.83 -21.94
CA ALA A 21 -3.12 -1.38 -22.56
C ALA A 21 -3.29 0.15 -22.47
N GLU A 22 -3.97 0.71 -23.45
CA GLU A 22 -4.35 2.13 -23.50
C GLU A 22 -5.70 2.32 -24.19
N GLY A 23 -6.14 3.56 -24.34
CA GLY A 23 -7.44 3.90 -24.94
C GLY A 23 -8.61 3.89 -23.96
N PHE A 24 -8.32 4.06 -22.67
CA PHE A 24 -9.34 4.20 -21.63
C PHE A 24 -9.67 5.67 -21.38
N ASP A 25 -10.96 5.95 -21.18
CA ASP A 25 -11.45 7.29 -20.86
C ASP A 25 -11.63 7.49 -19.34
N ARG A 26 -11.70 6.39 -18.57
CA ARG A 26 -11.99 6.40 -17.13
C ARG A 26 -11.31 5.25 -16.40
N LEU A 27 -10.98 5.47 -15.12
CA LEU A 27 -10.38 4.46 -14.24
C LEU A 27 -11.27 3.21 -14.08
N GLU A 28 -12.59 3.35 -14.15
CA GLU A 28 -13.54 2.23 -14.06
C GLU A 28 -13.33 1.20 -15.18
N GLN A 29 -13.01 1.66 -16.40
CA GLN A 29 -12.72 0.79 -17.54
C GLN A 29 -11.40 0.04 -17.33
N ILE A 30 -10.42 0.71 -16.74
CA ILE A 30 -9.13 0.10 -16.39
C ILE A 30 -9.32 -0.97 -15.32
N ALA A 31 -10.07 -0.68 -14.25
CA ALA A 31 -10.37 -1.65 -13.20
C ALA A 31 -11.10 -2.88 -13.76
N ARG A 32 -12.07 -2.68 -14.66
CA ARG A 32 -12.74 -3.78 -15.37
C ARG A 32 -11.75 -4.59 -16.22
N TYR A 33 -10.94 -3.92 -17.04
CA TYR A 33 -9.93 -4.56 -17.87
C TYR A 33 -8.96 -5.42 -17.04
N CYS A 34 -8.45 -4.88 -15.93
CA CYS A 34 -7.56 -5.60 -15.03
C CYS A 34 -8.26 -6.83 -14.42
N TYR A 35 -9.51 -6.70 -13.97
CA TYR A 35 -10.30 -7.82 -13.46
C TYR A 35 -10.47 -8.93 -14.50
N ASP A 36 -10.92 -8.57 -15.71
CA ASP A 36 -11.20 -9.53 -16.79
C ASP A 36 -9.92 -10.26 -17.27
N ASN A 37 -8.77 -9.59 -17.20
CA ASN A 37 -7.46 -10.14 -17.61
C ASN A 37 -6.61 -10.69 -16.46
N ARG A 38 -7.17 -10.78 -15.24
CA ARG A 38 -6.46 -11.26 -14.04
C ARG A 38 -5.15 -10.50 -13.79
N LEU A 39 -5.18 -9.19 -13.94
CA LEU A 39 -4.10 -8.28 -13.62
C LEU A 39 -4.32 -7.69 -12.22
N GLU A 40 -3.25 -7.54 -11.46
CA GLU A 40 -3.29 -6.95 -10.14
C GLU A 40 -2.95 -5.46 -10.22
N LEU A 41 -3.89 -4.61 -9.79
CA LEU A 41 -3.64 -3.19 -9.57
C LEU A 41 -2.96 -2.96 -8.22
N PRO A 42 -2.24 -1.83 -8.05
CA PRO A 42 -1.70 -1.49 -6.75
C PRO A 42 -2.84 -1.31 -5.75
N LEU A 43 -2.53 -1.53 -4.47
CA LEU A 43 -3.42 -1.14 -3.38
C LEU A 43 -3.72 0.35 -3.48
N HIS A 44 -4.92 0.75 -3.08
CA HIS A 44 -5.33 2.14 -3.07
C HIS A 44 -6.05 2.51 -1.79
N SER A 45 -5.94 3.78 -1.41
CA SER A 45 -6.72 4.36 -0.31
C SER A 45 -8.20 4.46 -0.67
N LYS A 46 -9.04 4.79 0.32
CA LYS A 46 -10.46 5.13 0.09
C LYS A 46 -10.64 6.35 -0.82
N PHE A 47 -9.61 7.19 -0.96
CA PHE A 47 -9.62 8.34 -1.86
C PHE A 47 -9.16 8.02 -3.29
N GLY A 48 -8.87 6.75 -3.59
CA GLY A 48 -8.42 6.32 -4.91
C GLY A 48 -6.92 6.56 -5.18
N THR A 49 -6.15 6.96 -4.17
CA THR A 49 -4.70 7.14 -4.29
C THR A 49 -4.02 5.78 -4.21
N PHE A 50 -3.25 5.41 -5.24
CA PHE A 50 -2.43 4.20 -5.19
C PHE A 50 -1.32 4.34 -4.14
N LEU A 51 -1.14 3.28 -3.36
CA LEU A 51 -0.20 3.21 -2.27
C LEU A 51 1.20 2.94 -2.81
N ARG A 52 2.19 3.65 -2.23
CA ARG A 52 3.60 3.52 -2.56
C ARG A 52 4.43 3.47 -1.28
N ASP A 53 5.53 2.73 -1.30
CA ASP A 53 6.52 2.78 -0.22
C ASP A 53 7.27 4.11 -0.18
N ALA A 54 8.24 4.23 0.74
CA ALA A 54 9.06 5.43 0.90
C ALA A 54 9.93 5.71 -0.34
N GLU A 55 10.29 4.67 -1.08
CA GLU A 55 11.06 4.70 -2.33
C GLU A 55 10.18 5.05 -3.55
N GLY A 56 8.86 5.17 -3.37
CA GLY A 56 7.90 5.50 -4.41
C GLY A 56 7.46 4.31 -5.28
N ARG A 57 7.80 3.07 -4.91
CA ARG A 57 7.37 1.85 -5.58
C ARG A 57 5.94 1.51 -5.20
N PHE A 58 5.14 1.06 -6.18
CA PHE A 58 3.76 0.66 -5.93
C PHE A 58 3.68 -0.59 -5.05
N LEU A 59 2.73 -0.59 -4.12
CA LEU A 59 2.46 -1.72 -3.24
C LEU A 59 1.26 -2.53 -3.71
N TYR A 60 1.38 -3.84 -3.59
CA TYR A 60 0.39 -4.84 -3.94
C TYR A 60 0.06 -5.69 -2.72
N ARG A 61 -1.01 -6.49 -2.82
CA ARG A 61 -1.33 -7.44 -1.77
C ARG A 61 -0.26 -8.52 -1.75
N GLY A 62 0.31 -8.74 -0.57
CA GLY A 62 1.28 -9.82 -0.37
C GLY A 62 0.64 -11.20 -0.44
N THR A 63 1.50 -12.21 -0.48
CA THR A 63 1.12 -13.62 -0.53
C THR A 63 0.41 -14.04 0.77
N HIS A 64 0.78 -13.48 1.91
CA HIS A 64 0.10 -13.69 3.19
C HIS A 64 -0.79 -12.50 3.58
N PRO A 65 -1.90 -12.75 4.31
CA PRO A 65 -2.75 -11.67 4.80
C PRO A 65 -1.97 -10.72 5.72
N GLY A 66 -1.97 -9.43 5.39
CA GLY A 66 -1.27 -8.40 6.15
C GLY A 66 0.06 -7.97 5.52
N ASP A 67 0.62 -8.78 4.63
CA ASP A 67 1.85 -8.43 3.93
C ASP A 67 1.58 -7.48 2.77
N PHE A 68 2.55 -6.60 2.54
CA PHE A 68 2.63 -5.76 1.36
C PHE A 68 3.80 -6.24 0.51
N GLU A 69 3.62 -6.26 -0.80
CA GLU A 69 4.68 -6.62 -1.71
C GLU A 69 4.87 -5.56 -2.79
N THR A 70 6.11 -5.40 -3.26
CA THR A 70 6.45 -4.66 -4.47
C THR A 70 6.12 -5.48 -5.73
N ALA A 71 6.33 -4.91 -6.93
CA ALA A 71 6.05 -5.61 -8.18
C ALA A 71 6.85 -6.91 -8.38
N ASP A 72 8.09 -6.96 -7.87
CA ASP A 72 9.00 -8.11 -7.89
C ASP A 72 8.77 -9.11 -6.76
N GLY A 73 7.81 -8.84 -5.87
CA GLY A 73 7.46 -9.75 -4.78
C GLY A 73 8.34 -9.59 -3.54
N GLU A 74 9.11 -8.50 -3.43
CA GLU A 74 9.78 -8.14 -2.19
C GLU A 74 8.72 -7.78 -1.14
N ILE A 75 8.80 -8.40 0.03
CA ILE A 75 7.91 -8.09 1.15
C ILE A 75 8.37 -6.78 1.78
N VAL A 76 7.43 -5.84 1.95
CA VAL A 76 7.67 -4.56 2.59
C VAL A 76 7.15 -4.62 4.03
N GLU A 77 8.09 -4.70 4.96
CA GLU A 77 7.82 -4.81 6.40
C GLU A 77 7.51 -3.46 7.05
N GLY A 78 6.95 -3.50 8.26
CA GLY A 78 6.76 -2.32 9.10
C GLY A 78 5.65 -1.37 8.62
N LEU A 79 4.87 -1.76 7.62
CA LEU A 79 3.71 -0.99 7.16
C LEU A 79 2.40 -1.51 7.75
N SER A 80 1.39 -0.66 7.80
CA SER A 80 0.02 -1.06 8.14
C SER A 80 -1.01 -0.25 7.36
N ILE A 81 -2.22 -0.80 7.17
CA ILE A 81 -3.33 -0.06 6.57
C ILE A 81 -4.00 0.82 7.63
N CYS A 82 -4.13 2.11 7.33
CA CYS A 82 -4.88 3.04 8.16
C CYS A 82 -6.36 2.63 8.24
N PRO A 83 -6.94 2.45 9.44
CA PRO A 83 -8.33 2.03 9.59
C PRO A 83 -9.33 3.10 9.10
N VAL A 84 -8.92 4.37 9.06
CA VAL A 84 -9.78 5.50 8.68
C VAL A 84 -9.85 5.64 7.16
N CYS A 85 -8.72 5.83 6.49
CA CYS A 85 -8.68 6.16 5.05
C CYS A 85 -8.14 5.04 4.15
N ALA A 86 -7.75 3.89 4.71
CA ALA A 86 -7.05 2.82 4.01
C ALA A 86 -5.72 3.25 3.33
N GLY A 87 -5.16 4.39 3.70
CA GLY A 87 -3.80 4.79 3.34
C GLY A 87 -2.75 3.95 4.07
N LEU A 88 -1.47 4.19 3.76
CA LEU A 88 -0.37 3.56 4.49
C LEU A 88 -0.12 4.27 5.82
N ALA A 89 0.26 3.50 6.82
CA ALA A 89 0.79 3.96 8.08
C ALA A 89 2.13 3.33 8.35
N GLN A 90 3.01 4.10 8.97
CA GLN A 90 4.37 3.71 9.34
C GLN A 90 4.62 4.04 10.82
N PRO A 91 5.60 3.40 11.48
CA PRO A 91 5.95 3.71 12.84
C PRO A 91 6.41 5.17 12.97
N ARG A 92 6.01 5.82 14.06
CA ARG A 92 6.53 7.14 14.40
C ARG A 92 7.99 7.00 14.84
N SER A 93 8.88 7.83 14.32
CA SER A 93 10.34 7.76 14.59
C SER A 93 10.74 7.83 16.08
N GLU A 94 9.88 8.41 16.92
CA GLU A 94 10.12 8.62 18.35
C GLU A 94 9.07 7.93 19.25
N GLY A 95 8.29 6.97 18.73
CA GLY A 95 7.26 6.32 19.55
C GLY A 95 6.69 5.04 18.95
N GLU A 96 5.90 4.34 19.75
CA GLU A 96 5.35 3.01 19.40
C GLU A 96 3.99 3.07 18.68
N CYS A 97 3.61 4.25 18.16
CA CYS A 97 2.37 4.44 17.39
C CYS A 97 2.62 4.33 15.89
N MET A 98 1.64 3.79 15.17
CA MET A 98 1.56 3.89 13.71
C MET A 98 0.89 5.20 13.32
N ILE A 99 1.51 5.98 12.42
CA ILE A 99 0.95 7.23 11.88
C ILE A 99 0.67 7.09 10.39
N CYS A 100 -0.57 7.40 9.99
CA CYS A 100 -0.94 7.39 8.57
C CYS A 100 -0.27 8.53 7.82
N THR A 101 0.43 8.21 6.73
CA THR A 101 1.12 9.18 5.87
C THR A 101 0.16 10.04 5.03
N LEU A 102 -1.11 9.61 4.92
CA LEU A 102 -2.12 10.30 4.12
C LEU A 102 -3.02 11.23 4.94
N CYS A 103 -3.51 10.79 6.11
CA CYS A 103 -4.43 11.58 6.93
C CYS A 103 -3.90 11.94 8.32
N GLY A 104 -2.71 11.47 8.70
CA GLY A 104 -2.11 11.73 10.01
C GLY A 104 -2.75 11.00 11.19
N PHE A 105 -3.72 10.10 10.95
CA PHE A 105 -4.35 9.35 12.04
C PHE A 105 -3.34 8.41 12.72
N GLU A 106 -3.28 8.49 14.05
CA GLU A 106 -2.42 7.68 14.90
C GLU A 106 -3.20 6.49 15.49
N PHE A 107 -2.61 5.30 15.47
CA PHE A 107 -3.23 4.08 15.99
C PHE A 107 -2.18 3.03 16.38
N GLN A 108 -2.62 1.95 17.04
CA GLN A 108 -1.73 0.88 17.53
C GLN A 108 -0.58 1.39 18.40
N CYS A 109 -0.81 2.45 19.17
CA CYS A 109 0.12 2.92 20.18
C CYS A 109 0.30 1.85 21.25
N ILE A 110 1.49 1.30 21.36
CA ILE A 110 1.87 0.53 22.54
C ILE A 110 2.05 1.57 23.67
N PRO A 111 1.41 1.38 24.84
CA PRO A 111 1.68 2.24 25.98
C PRO A 111 3.13 2.03 26.41
N PRO A 112 3.86 3.09 26.81
CA PRO A 112 5.22 2.93 27.31
C PRO A 112 5.21 1.87 28.41
N GLN A 113 6.17 0.93 28.36
CA GLN A 113 6.31 -0.04 29.44
C GLN A 113 6.45 0.74 30.75
N GLU A 114 5.46 0.59 31.65
CA GLU A 114 5.64 1.01 33.03
C GLU A 114 6.85 0.22 33.53
N GLU A 115 7.96 0.89 33.81
CA GLU A 115 9.05 0.32 34.60
C GLU A 115 8.40 -0.17 35.88
N ILE A 116 8.19 -1.49 35.97
CA ILE A 116 7.77 -2.14 37.20
C ILE A 116 8.95 -1.91 38.13
N GLY A 117 8.87 -0.85 38.94
CA GLY A 117 9.90 -0.54 39.91
C GLY A 117 10.20 -1.79 40.70
N GLU A 118 11.46 -2.22 40.69
CA GLU A 118 11.95 -3.26 41.57
C GLU A 118 11.54 -2.88 42.99
N VAL A 119 10.59 -3.62 43.55
CA VAL A 119 10.25 -3.55 44.96
C VAL A 119 11.37 -4.28 45.70
N ASP A 120 12.07 -3.51 46.54
CA ASP A 120 13.22 -3.83 47.40
C ASP A 120 13.35 -5.29 47.90
#